data_AF-A0A4V2D2R3-F1
#
_entry.id   AF-A0A4V2D2R3-F1
#
_cell.length_a   1.000
_cell.length_b   1.000
_cell.length_c   1.000
_cell.angle_alpha   90.00
_cell.angle_beta   90.00
_cell.angle_gamma   90.00
#
_symmetry.space_group_name_H-M   'P 1'
#
loop_
_entity.id
_entity.type
_entity.pdbx_description
1 polymer ?
#
loop_
_entity_poly.entity_id
_entity_poly.type
_entity_poly.pdbx_seq_one_letter_code
_entity_poly.pdbx_strand_id
1 'polypeptide(L)'
;MSDLTIDGTVFEGLRKTFTSVADRMDSARRALRNADGSVVGAEKLVDEVHDFAEEWGHGVKQLGKHTQGAVKIIDRIDREFTKLDQELAKALNSGKKDR
;
A
#
# COMPACT_ATOMS: atom_id res chain seq x y z
N MET A 1 -24.17 -9.41 -18.69
CA MET A 1 -22.83 -8.78 -18.77
C MET A 1 -22.30 -8.75 -17.36
N SER A 2 -21.46 -9.71 -17.02
CA SER A 2 -20.83 -9.80 -15.69
C SER A 2 -19.76 -8.72 -15.60
N ASP A 3 -20.23 -7.60 -15.09
CA ASP A 3 -19.56 -6.54 -14.36
C ASP A 3 -18.25 -7.02 -13.70
N LEU A 4 -17.15 -6.98 -14.46
CA LEU A 4 -15.80 -6.92 -13.90
C LEU A 4 -15.52 -5.45 -13.58
N THR A 5 -16.37 -4.86 -12.73
CA THR A 5 -15.99 -3.71 -11.94
C THR A 5 -15.04 -4.26 -10.88
N ILE A 6 -13.78 -4.45 -11.28
CA ILE A 6 -12.71 -4.31 -10.32
C ILE A 6 -12.77 -2.84 -9.91
N ASP A 7 -13.63 -2.60 -8.94
CA ASP A 7 -14.08 -1.29 -8.52
C ASP A 7 -12.83 -0.51 -8.11
N GLY A 8 -12.47 0.52 -8.90
CA GLY A 8 -11.29 1.33 -8.65
C GLY A 8 -11.28 1.88 -7.22
N THR A 9 -12.45 1.99 -6.59
CA THR A 9 -12.63 2.38 -5.19
C THR A 9 -12.10 1.34 -4.20
N VAL A 10 -12.16 0.03 -4.50
CA VAL A 10 -11.60 -1.03 -3.65
C VAL A 10 -10.08 -0.92 -3.59
N PHE A 11 -9.45 -0.68 -4.75
CA PHE A 11 -7.99 -0.51 -4.80
C PHE A 11 -7.52 0.81 -4.20
N GLU A 12 -8.26 1.90 -4.44
CA GLU A 12 -8.01 3.16 -3.77
C GLU A 12 -8.16 3.02 -2.24
N GLY A 13 -9.18 2.30 -1.78
CA GLY A 13 -9.40 1.96 -0.38
C GLY A 13 -8.26 1.14 0.21
N LEU A 14 -7.77 0.13 -0.51
CA LEU A 14 -6.64 -0.70 -0.08
C LEU A 14 -5.35 0.13 0.02
N ARG A 15 -5.08 0.98 -1.00
CA ARG A 15 -3.94 1.90 -1.02
C ARG A 15 -3.99 2.87 0.15
N LYS A 16 -5.16 3.48 0.40
CA LYS A 16 -5.37 4.43 1.51
C LYS A 16 -5.20 3.76 2.87
N THR A 17 -5.70 2.53 3.00
CA THR A 17 -5.57 1.72 4.23
C THR A 17 -4.11 1.40 4.53
N PHE A 18 -3.37 0.85 3.57
CA PHE A 18 -1.97 0.51 3.80
C PHE A 18 -1.10 1.74 4.06
N THR A 19 -1.36 2.86 3.39
CA THR A 19 -0.65 4.13 3.65
C THR A 19 -0.92 4.62 5.06
N SER A 20 -2.19 4.65 5.48
CA SER A 20 -2.59 5.06 6.83
C SER A 20 -2.00 4.17 7.93
N VAL A 21 -1.95 2.86 7.71
CA VAL A 21 -1.31 1.92 8.64
C VAL A 21 0.20 2.22 8.76
N ALA A 22 0.90 2.41 7.63
CA ALA A 22 2.32 2.74 7.64
C ALA A 22 2.60 4.06 8.38
N ASP A 23 1.80 5.10 8.15
CA ASP A 23 1.95 6.43 8.79
C ASP A 23 1.72 6.36 10.30
N ARG A 24 0.70 5.63 10.74
CA ARG A 24 0.43 5.41 12.17
C ARG A 24 1.56 4.64 12.85
N MET A 25 2.10 3.63 12.17
CA MET A 25 3.21 2.84 12.69
C MET A 25 4.52 3.64 12.77
N ASP A 26 4.82 4.52 11.79
CA ASP A 26 5.99 5.42 11.88
C ASP A 26 5.82 6.46 12.99
N SER A 27 4.60 6.97 13.19
CA SER A 27 4.30 7.91 14.26
C SER A 27 4.54 7.29 15.65
N ALA A 28 4.06 6.05 15.86
CA ALA A 28 4.33 5.31 17.09
C ALA A 28 5.83 5.06 17.32
N ARG A 29 6.57 4.70 16.27
CA ARG A 29 8.02 4.53 16.32
C ARG A 29 8.75 5.79 16.77
N ARG A 30 8.39 6.94 16.20
CA ARG A 30 8.98 8.23 16.57
C ARG A 30 8.68 8.60 18.01
N ALA A 31 7.47 8.32 18.48
CA ALA A 31 7.08 8.54 19.87
C ALA A 31 7.94 7.70 20.82
N LEU A 32 8.13 6.40 20.53
CA LEU A 32 8.99 5.51 21.32
C LEU A 32 10.46 5.95 21.31
N ARG A 33 11.00 6.31 20.14
CA ARG A 33 12.40 6.75 20.02
C ARG A 33 12.68 8.06 20.76
N ASN A 34 11.71 8.97 20.76
CA ASN A 34 11.85 10.29 21.37
C ASN A 34 11.38 10.32 22.84
N ALA A 35 10.87 9.21 23.36
CA ALA A 35 10.54 9.10 24.78
C ALA A 35 11.82 9.21 25.61
N ASP A 36 11.75 9.97 26.70
CA ASP A 36 12.87 10.14 27.62
C ASP A 36 13.17 8.79 28.31
N GLY A 37 14.37 8.26 28.09
CA GLY A 37 14.79 6.98 28.68
C GLY A 37 14.79 7.01 30.22
N SER A 38 14.87 8.19 30.82
CA SER A 38 14.77 8.32 32.28
C SER A 38 13.39 7.95 32.83
N VAL A 39 12.32 7.97 32.01
CA VAL A 39 10.95 7.63 32.47
C VAL A 39 10.72 6.12 32.57
N VAL A 40 11.53 5.30 31.88
CA VAL A 40 11.46 3.83 31.93
C VAL A 40 12.25 3.24 33.11
N GLY A 41 13.04 4.05 33.81
CA GLY A 41 13.59 3.77 35.15
C GLY A 41 14.72 2.73 35.23
N ALA A 42 14.93 1.92 34.19
CA ALA A 42 16.03 0.94 34.10
C ALA A 42 16.77 1.10 32.76
N GLU A 43 18.08 1.34 32.82
CA GLU A 43 18.95 1.60 31.64
C GLU A 43 18.79 0.53 30.54
N LYS A 44 18.73 -0.75 30.93
CA LYS A 44 18.50 -1.87 30.00
C LYS A 44 17.15 -1.82 29.28
N LEU A 45 16.12 -1.30 29.94
CA LEU A 45 14.79 -1.15 29.35
C LEU A 45 14.76 0.01 28.33
N VAL A 46 15.61 1.03 28.52
CA VAL A 46 15.80 2.11 27.54
C VAL A 46 16.42 1.55 26.28
N ASP A 47 17.48 0.77 26.41
CA ASP A 47 18.17 0.13 25.29
C ASP A 47 17.22 -0.80 24.51
N GLU A 48 16.46 -1.65 25.20
CA GLU A 48 15.47 -2.54 24.58
C GLU A 48 14.35 -1.77 23.84
N VAL A 49 13.92 -0.62 24.36
CA VAL A 49 12.93 0.25 23.69
C VAL A 49 13.52 0.91 22.45
N HIS A 50 14.78 1.32 22.49
CA HIS A 50 15.47 1.90 21.34
C HIS A 50 15.73 0.85 20.24
N ASP A 51 16.22 -0.33 20.60
CA ASP A 51 16.42 -1.45 19.67
C ASP A 51 15.10 -1.86 19.01
N PHE A 52 14.04 -2.00 19.82
CA PHE A 52 12.70 -2.24 19.31
C PHE A 52 12.26 -1.14 18.33
N ALA A 53 12.51 0.14 18.64
CA ALA A 53 12.15 1.25 17.75
C ALA A 53 12.96 1.26 16.44
N GLU A 54 14.18 0.70 16.41
CA GLU A 54 14.97 0.53 15.19
C GLU A 54 14.47 -0.63 14.34
N GLU A 55 14.29 -1.82 14.93
CA GLU A 55 13.73 -3.00 14.25
C GLU A 55 12.33 -2.72 13.69
N TRP A 56 11.51 -2.02 14.48
CA TRP A 56 10.19 -1.58 14.06
C TRP A 56 10.26 -0.62 12.86
N GLY A 57 11.24 0.27 12.82
CA GLY A 57 11.49 1.15 11.67
C GLY A 57 11.86 0.37 10.41
N HIS A 58 12.64 -0.70 10.56
CA HIS A 58 12.95 -1.60 9.47
C HIS A 58 11.68 -2.32 8.96
N GLY A 59 10.85 -2.83 9.87
CA GLY A 59 9.57 -3.48 9.56
C GLY A 59 8.62 -2.57 8.77
N VAL A 60 8.44 -1.32 9.20
CA VAL A 60 7.61 -0.31 8.49
C VAL A 60 8.15 -0.05 7.08
N LYS A 61 9.47 0.07 6.92
CA LYS A 61 10.10 0.27 5.61
C LYS A 61 9.83 -0.89 4.66
N GLN A 62 9.90 -2.13 5.16
CA GLN A 62 9.61 -3.32 4.37
C GLN A 62 8.12 -3.42 4.02
N LEU A 63 7.24 -3.11 4.97
CA LEU A 63 5.79 -3.04 4.75
C LEU A 63 5.47 -2.02 3.64
N GLY A 64 6.05 -0.82 3.70
CA GLY A 64 5.91 0.21 2.67
C GLY A 64 6.38 -0.25 1.29
N LYS A 65 7.51 -0.96 1.20
CA LYS A 65 7.99 -1.53 -0.08
C LYS A 65 7.02 -2.58 -0.65
N HIS A 66 6.52 -3.48 0.18
CA HIS A 66 5.56 -4.52 -0.25
C HIS A 66 4.24 -3.91 -0.69
N THR A 67 3.73 -2.92 0.06
CA THR A 67 2.55 -2.14 -0.34
C THR A 67 2.77 -1.42 -1.67
N GLN A 68 3.92 -0.75 -1.87
CA GLN A 68 4.23 -0.14 -3.17
C GLN A 68 4.31 -1.16 -4.30
N GLY A 69 4.84 -2.36 -4.05
CA GLY A 69 4.83 -3.47 -4.99
C GLY A 69 3.42 -3.90 -5.37
N ALA A 70 2.53 -4.05 -4.38
CA ALA A 70 1.12 -4.36 -4.61
C ALA A 70 0.42 -3.27 -5.42
N VAL A 71 0.65 -1.99 -5.09
CA VAL A 71 0.11 -0.84 -5.87
C VAL A 71 0.57 -0.90 -7.32
N LYS A 72 1.84 -1.20 -7.61
CA LYS A 72 2.33 -1.33 -9.00
C LYS A 72 1.68 -2.47 -9.77
N ILE A 73 1.41 -3.60 -9.12
CA ILE A 73 0.71 -4.73 -9.74
C ILE A 73 -0.74 -4.34 -10.04
N ILE A 74 -1.39 -3.64 -9.11
CA ILE A 74 -2.74 -3.11 -9.28
C ILE A 74 -2.79 -2.13 -10.47
N ASP A 75 -1.88 -1.16 -10.54
CA ASP A 75 -1.79 -0.21 -11.66
C ASP A 75 -1.55 -0.92 -13.01
N ARG A 76 -0.91 -2.09 -12.99
CA ARG A 76 -0.70 -2.91 -14.18
C ARG A 76 -1.98 -3.62 -14.60
N ILE A 77 -2.71 -4.20 -13.64
CA ILE A 77 -4.00 -4.85 -13.90
C ILE A 77 -4.97 -3.84 -14.53
N ASP A 78 -5.09 -2.64 -13.95
CA ASP A 78 -5.97 -1.58 -14.46
C ASP A 78 -5.64 -1.19 -15.92
N ARG A 79 -4.34 -1.05 -16.22
CA ARG A 79 -3.87 -0.77 -17.59
C ARG A 79 -4.20 -1.88 -18.59
N GLU A 80 -3.97 -3.13 -18.22
CA GLU A 80 -4.26 -4.27 -19.10
C GLU A 80 -5.77 -4.42 -19.34
N PHE A 81 -6.59 -4.23 -18.30
CA PHE A 81 -8.06 -4.23 -18.45
C PHE A 81 -8.53 -3.10 -19.36
N THR A 82 -8.05 -1.87 -19.15
CA THR A 82 -8.39 -0.72 -20.00
C THR A 82 -8.01 -0.97 -21.46
N LYS A 83 -6.83 -1.56 -21.69
CA LYS A 83 -6.38 -1.91 -23.04
C LYS A 83 -7.28 -2.95 -23.68
N LEU A 84 -7.62 -4.01 -22.96
CA LEU A 84 -8.48 -5.08 -23.44
C LEU A 84 -9.90 -4.58 -23.77
N ASP A 85 -10.44 -3.68 -22.95
CA ASP A 85 -11.72 -3.02 -23.22
C ASP A 85 -11.68 -2.15 -24.48
N GLN A 86 -10.61 -1.38 -24.69
CA GLN A 86 -10.42 -0.60 -25.92
C GLN A 86 -10.29 -1.48 -27.17
N GLU A 87 -9.57 -2.61 -27.07
CA GLU A 87 -9.45 -3.57 -28.16
C GLU A 87 -10.80 -4.21 -28.51
N LEU A 88 -11.58 -4.58 -27.49
CA LEU A 88 -12.94 -5.09 -27.66
C LEU A 88 -13.87 -4.04 -28.31
N ALA A 89 -13.84 -2.79 -27.84
CA ALA A 89 -14.63 -1.70 -28.41
C ALA A 89 -14.26 -1.43 -29.87
N LYS A 90 -12.97 -1.48 -30.22
CA LYS A 90 -12.51 -1.35 -31.62
C LYS A 90 -13.04 -2.47 -32.49
N ALA A 91 -12.93 -3.73 -32.04
CA ALA A 91 -13.41 -4.90 -32.78
C ALA A 91 -14.92 -4.87 -33.03
N LEU A 92 -15.70 -4.44 -32.03
CA LEU A 92 -17.16 -4.30 -32.17
C LEU A 92 -17.55 -3.18 -33.14
N ASN A 93 -16.79 -2.08 -33.18
CA ASN A 93 -17.03 -0.97 -34.08
C ASN A 93 -16.57 -1.26 -35.52
N SER A 94 -15.50 -2.03 -35.72
CA SER A 94 -15.08 -2.48 -37.06
C SER A 94 -16.06 -3.50 -37.64
N GLY A 95 -16.55 -4.45 -36.85
CA GLY A 95 -17.56 -5.42 -37.29
C GLY A 95 -18.94 -4.83 -37.62
N LYS A 96 -19.24 -3.62 -37.14
CA LYS A 96 -20.43 -2.85 -37.53
C LYS A 96 -20.27 -2.09 -38.86
N LYS A 97 -19.04 -1.91 -39.36
CA LYS A 97 -18.75 -1.14 -40.57
C LYS A 97 -18.74 -2.01 -41.84
N ASP A 98 -18.59 -3.33 -41.67
CA ASP A 98 -18.62 -4.34 -42.74
C ASP A 98 -20.01 -5.01 -42.90
N ARG A 99 -21.08 -4.44 -42.32
CA ARG A 99 -22.47 -4.89 -42.47
C ARG A 99 -23.35 -3.79 -43.04
#